data_AF-A0AA43DG98-F1
#
_entry.id   AF-A0AA43DG98-F1
#
_cell.length_a   1.000
_cell.length_b   1.000
_cell.length_c   1.000
_cell.angle_alpha   90.00
_cell.angle_beta   90.00
_cell.angle_gamma   90.00
#
_symmetry.space_group_name_H-M   'P 1'
#
loop_
_entity.id
_entity.type
_entity.pdbx_description
1 polymer ?
#
loop_
_entity_poly.entity_id
_entity_poly.type
_entity_poly.pdbx_seq_one_letter_code
_entity_poly.pdbx_strand_id
1 'polypeptide(L)'
;VLWAFAEQRLAALIDAAVHVEYRTADDQPYLYAIALYDHHEQRMFTDVLSEMTDLPLEKSDPADRQGVTVSLPSLQQWVQRERGMLVAKLTLTAYQLLVECDSPQRLDHLKHRLAAELGFSLHFRGETVVPPVRQLSVADLMSDTLPRLVVTPEEDRALLDHFLGKVYLEWPDQPHVALSGQTPRHAAVAPAMRGKVGELIDDMERHDPGRQRLGKTAFDYNRLRAHVGLEEKPG
;
A
#
# COMPACT_ATOMS: atom_id res chain seq x y z
N VAL A 1 -30.10 7.76 -34.33
CA VAL A 1 -28.96 8.70 -34.40
C VAL A 1 -28.55 9.18 -33.01
N LEU A 2 -29.48 9.72 -32.19
CA LEU A 2 -29.19 10.17 -30.80
C LEU A 2 -28.62 9.09 -29.88
N TRP A 3 -29.10 7.84 -29.99
CA TRP A 3 -28.62 6.73 -29.17
C TRP A 3 -27.17 6.33 -29.48
N ALA A 4 -26.81 6.25 -30.77
CA ALA A 4 -25.43 5.95 -31.18
C ALA A 4 -24.44 7.05 -30.74
N PHE A 5 -24.87 8.32 -30.76
CA PHE A 5 -24.05 9.42 -30.24
C PHE A 5 -23.90 9.35 -28.71
N ALA A 6 -24.96 8.96 -27.99
CA ALA A 6 -24.90 8.75 -26.55
C ALA A 6 -23.99 7.56 -26.17
N GLU A 7 -24.03 6.45 -26.93
CA GLU A 7 -23.12 5.32 -26.76
C GLU A 7 -21.67 5.70 -27.06
N GLN A 8 -21.42 6.43 -28.15
CA GLN A 8 -20.07 6.93 -28.47
C GLN A 8 -19.54 7.88 -27.39
N ARG A 9 -20.40 8.76 -26.85
CA ARG A 9 -20.03 9.68 -25.79
C ARG A 9 -19.83 8.97 -24.45
N LEU A 10 -20.63 7.95 -24.14
CA LEU A 10 -20.43 7.11 -22.96
C LEU A 10 -19.13 6.30 -23.09
N ALA A 11 -18.84 5.74 -24.26
CA ALA A 11 -17.59 5.04 -24.54
C ALA A 11 -16.38 5.97 -24.43
N ALA A 12 -16.47 7.19 -24.98
CA ALA A 12 -15.41 8.20 -24.84
C ALA A 12 -15.23 8.68 -23.40
N LEU A 13 -16.31 8.76 -22.61
CA LEU A 13 -16.24 9.09 -21.18
C LEU A 13 -15.64 7.95 -20.35
N ILE A 14 -15.98 6.70 -20.66
CA ILE A 14 -15.38 5.52 -20.04
C ILE A 14 -13.90 5.44 -20.40
N ASP A 15 -13.55 5.68 -21.67
CA ASP A 15 -12.16 5.69 -22.15
C ASP A 15 -11.36 6.84 -21.50
N ALA A 16 -11.92 8.06 -21.45
CA ALA A 16 -11.30 9.18 -20.74
C ALA A 16 -11.15 8.91 -19.24
N ALA A 17 -12.10 8.20 -18.61
CA ALA A 17 -12.02 7.80 -17.20
C ALA A 17 -10.90 6.78 -16.94
N VAL A 18 -10.60 5.90 -17.90
CA VAL A 18 -9.46 4.96 -17.84
C VAL A 18 -8.11 5.68 -18.00
N HIS A 19 -8.09 6.85 -18.65
CA HIS A 19 -6.88 7.63 -18.93
C HIS A 19 -6.69 8.84 -18.01
N VAL A 20 -7.43 8.94 -16.90
CA VAL A 20 -7.24 10.00 -15.90
C VAL A 20 -5.87 9.83 -15.24
N GLU A 21 -5.03 10.86 -15.32
CA GLU A 21 -3.74 10.88 -14.65
C GLU A 21 -3.90 11.44 -13.23
N TYR A 22 -3.80 10.57 -12.25
CA TYR A 22 -3.74 10.96 -10.84
C TYR A 22 -2.32 11.40 -10.49
N ARG A 23 -2.19 12.58 -9.90
CA ARG A 23 -0.92 13.23 -9.58
C ARG A 23 -0.85 13.59 -8.10
N THR A 24 0.36 13.67 -7.56
CA THR A 24 0.63 14.30 -6.27
C THR A 24 0.72 15.82 -6.43
N ALA A 25 0.84 16.55 -5.33
CA ALA A 25 1.06 17.99 -5.35
C ALA A 25 2.36 18.40 -6.09
N ASP A 26 3.35 17.49 -6.15
CA ASP A 26 4.66 17.69 -6.80
C ASP A 26 4.68 17.22 -8.27
N ASP A 27 3.51 17.07 -8.90
CA ASP A 27 3.32 16.59 -10.29
C ASP A 27 3.87 15.17 -10.56
N GLN A 28 4.14 14.38 -9.51
CA GLN A 28 4.48 12.97 -9.64
C GLN A 28 3.23 12.11 -9.84
N PRO A 29 3.30 10.96 -10.51
CA PRO A 29 2.20 10.00 -10.54
C PRO A 29 1.78 9.60 -9.12
N TYR A 30 0.48 9.57 -8.88
CA TYR A 30 -0.08 9.14 -7.59
C TYR A 30 -0.23 7.61 -7.57
N LEU A 31 0.45 6.97 -6.61
CA LEU A 31 0.47 5.52 -6.49
C LEU A 31 -0.79 4.98 -5.78
N TYR A 32 -1.95 4.96 -6.43
CA TYR A 32 -3.22 4.54 -5.82
C TYR A 32 -3.47 3.03 -5.85
N ALA A 33 -2.82 2.30 -6.76
CA ALA A 33 -2.98 0.85 -6.88
C ALA A 33 -2.07 0.18 -5.85
N ILE A 34 -2.65 -0.41 -4.81
CA ILE A 34 -1.92 -0.92 -3.64
C ILE A 34 -2.24 -2.40 -3.43
N ALA A 35 -1.22 -3.22 -3.17
CA ALA A 35 -1.38 -4.58 -2.68
C ALA A 35 -0.56 -4.80 -1.40
N LEU A 36 -1.11 -5.56 -0.47
CA LEU A 36 -0.46 -5.94 0.79
C LEU A 36 -0.29 -7.46 0.87
N TYR A 37 0.90 -7.87 1.32
CA TYR A 37 1.26 -9.25 1.56
C TYR A 37 1.90 -9.41 2.94
N ASP A 38 1.71 -10.58 3.53
CA ASP A 38 2.50 -11.04 4.67
C ASP A 38 3.61 -11.99 4.22
N HIS A 39 4.73 -11.97 4.93
CA HIS A 39 5.87 -12.88 4.74
C HIS A 39 6.50 -13.27 6.08
N HIS A 40 7.46 -14.19 6.06
CA HIS A 40 8.20 -14.64 7.25
C HIS A 40 9.73 -14.68 7.06
N GLU A 41 10.23 -14.39 5.87
CA GLU A 41 11.66 -14.55 5.52
C GLU A 41 12.27 -13.27 4.95
N GLN A 42 12.22 -12.15 5.68
CA GLN A 42 12.67 -10.84 5.20
C GLN A 42 13.97 -10.85 4.37
N ARG A 43 15.00 -11.63 4.78
CA ARG A 43 16.29 -11.71 4.06
C ARG A 43 16.16 -12.28 2.65
N MET A 44 15.42 -13.37 2.48
CA MET A 44 15.16 -13.95 1.16
C MET A 44 14.50 -12.92 0.24
N PHE A 45 13.53 -12.18 0.77
CA PHE A 45 12.82 -11.13 0.04
C PHE A 45 13.77 -9.99 -0.35
N THR A 46 14.61 -9.55 0.57
CA THR A 46 15.64 -8.53 0.29
C THR A 46 16.54 -8.93 -0.87
N ASP A 47 17.04 -10.17 -0.85
CA ASP A 47 17.97 -10.65 -1.87
C ASP A 47 17.29 -10.71 -3.24
N VAL A 48 16.13 -11.36 -3.33
CA VAL A 48 15.35 -11.49 -4.58
C VAL A 48 14.93 -10.12 -5.13
N LEU A 49 14.44 -9.21 -4.29
CA LEU A 49 14.04 -7.87 -4.75
C LEU A 49 15.25 -7.03 -5.18
N SER A 50 16.42 -7.24 -4.58
CA SER A 50 17.65 -6.53 -4.97
C SER A 50 18.27 -7.04 -6.26
N GLU A 51 17.95 -8.27 -6.68
CA GLU A 51 18.32 -8.82 -7.99
C GLU A 51 17.45 -8.26 -9.13
N MET A 52 16.30 -7.66 -8.83
CA MET A 52 15.43 -7.03 -9.83
C MET A 52 16.02 -5.71 -10.32
N THR A 53 16.63 -5.72 -11.51
CA THR A 53 17.34 -4.54 -12.07
C THR A 53 16.45 -3.34 -12.36
N ASP A 54 15.16 -3.55 -12.56
CA ASP A 54 14.16 -2.49 -12.82
C ASP A 54 13.61 -1.85 -11.54
N LEU A 55 13.96 -2.40 -10.38
CA LEU A 55 13.60 -1.94 -9.05
C LEU A 55 14.88 -1.64 -8.26
N PRO A 56 15.58 -0.53 -8.52
CA PRO A 56 16.70 -0.13 -7.68
C PRO A 56 16.24 0.14 -6.24
N LEU A 57 17.08 -0.28 -5.28
CA LEU A 57 16.91 0.03 -3.87
C LEU A 57 16.99 1.55 -3.67
N GLU A 58 15.94 2.13 -3.11
CA GLU A 58 15.90 3.53 -2.71
C GLU A 58 16.75 3.69 -1.44
N LYS A 59 17.85 4.42 -1.55
CA LYS A 59 18.66 4.79 -0.39
C LYS A 59 17.84 5.78 0.44
N SER A 60 17.44 5.37 1.64
CA SER A 60 16.93 6.31 2.63
C SER A 60 18.02 7.34 2.95
N ASP A 61 17.77 8.61 2.66
CA ASP A 61 18.71 9.70 2.93
C ASP A 61 18.93 9.80 4.47
N PRO A 62 20.17 9.70 4.99
CA PRO A 62 20.44 9.68 6.43
C PRO A 62 20.21 11.02 7.15
N ALA A 63 19.60 12.02 6.51
CA ALA A 63 19.45 13.38 7.05
C ALA A 63 18.43 13.48 8.21
N ASP A 64 17.63 12.45 8.48
CA ASP A 64 16.59 12.50 9.52
C ASP A 64 16.97 11.79 10.84
N ARG A 65 18.24 11.39 11.00
CA ARG A 65 18.72 10.73 12.23
C ARG A 65 19.31 11.72 13.23
N GLN A 66 18.46 12.55 13.85
CA GLN A 66 18.79 13.09 15.17
C GLN A 66 18.33 12.10 16.25
N GLY A 67 19.29 11.28 16.70
CA GLY A 67 19.26 10.65 18.02
C GLY A 67 18.71 9.22 18.08
N VAL A 68 19.49 8.38 18.75
CA VAL A 68 19.21 7.00 19.19
C VAL A 68 19.46 5.90 18.15
N THR A 69 20.68 5.37 18.24
CA THR A 69 21.11 4.05 17.77
C THR A 69 20.32 2.94 18.48
N VAL A 70 19.14 2.60 17.96
CA VAL A 70 18.63 1.22 18.04
C VAL A 70 18.84 0.63 16.65
N SER A 71 19.46 -0.55 16.58
CA SER A 71 19.56 -1.33 15.34
C SER A 71 18.13 -1.76 14.95
N LEU A 72 17.48 -0.92 14.14
CA LEU A 72 16.12 -1.13 13.65
C LEU A 72 16.15 -2.23 12.58
N PRO A 73 15.14 -3.11 12.49
CA PRO A 73 14.94 -3.89 11.28
C PRO A 73 14.74 -2.90 10.14
N SER A 74 15.66 -2.92 9.18
CA SER A 74 15.74 -1.94 8.11
C SER A 74 14.50 -2.06 7.22
N LEU A 75 13.60 -1.08 7.32
CA LEU A 75 12.66 -0.79 6.26
C LEU A 75 13.45 -0.64 4.95
N GLN A 76 13.14 -1.46 3.96
CA GLN A 76 13.78 -1.40 2.66
C GLN A 76 12.75 -1.04 1.61
N GLN A 77 13.15 -0.18 0.68
CA GLN A 77 12.27 0.34 -0.35
C GLN A 77 12.93 0.17 -1.70
N TRP A 78 12.18 -0.32 -2.68
CA TRP A 78 12.60 -0.40 -4.07
C TRP A 78 11.61 0.38 -4.92
N VAL A 79 12.13 1.10 -5.90
CA VAL A 79 11.33 2.06 -6.67
C VAL A 79 11.56 1.88 -8.15
N GLN A 80 10.47 1.82 -8.90
CA GLN A 80 10.50 1.86 -10.36
C GLN A 80 10.25 3.30 -10.82
N ARG A 81 11.12 3.81 -11.67
CA ARG A 81 10.95 5.12 -12.32
C ARG A 81 10.87 4.98 -13.83
N GLU A 82 9.85 5.56 -14.43
CA GLU A 82 9.69 5.65 -15.89
C GLU A 82 9.72 7.12 -16.30
N ARG A 83 10.57 7.46 -17.26
CA ARG A 83 10.78 8.85 -17.72
C ARG A 83 11.08 9.83 -16.55
N GLY A 84 11.74 9.34 -15.50
CA GLY A 84 12.07 10.11 -14.29
C GLY A 84 10.94 10.22 -13.25
N MET A 85 9.76 9.70 -13.54
CA MET A 85 8.60 9.72 -12.64
C MET A 85 8.51 8.44 -11.82
N LEU A 86 8.18 8.54 -10.53
CA LEU A 86 7.94 7.37 -9.68
C LEU A 86 6.63 6.68 -10.09
N VAL A 87 6.72 5.44 -10.55
CA VAL A 87 5.57 4.68 -11.06
C VAL A 87 5.24 3.42 -10.25
N ALA A 88 6.22 2.89 -9.51
CA ALA A 88 5.99 1.85 -8.52
C ALA A 88 6.93 2.00 -7.33
N LYS A 89 6.47 1.57 -6.16
CA LYS A 89 7.24 1.50 -4.93
C LYS A 89 6.90 0.23 -4.18
N LEU A 90 7.92 -0.53 -3.79
CA LEU A 90 7.80 -1.70 -2.93
C LEU A 90 8.43 -1.37 -1.59
N THR A 91 7.68 -1.58 -0.50
CA THR A 91 8.14 -1.35 0.87
C THR A 91 8.12 -2.67 1.62
N LEU A 92 9.29 -3.16 2.01
CA LEU A 92 9.46 -4.39 2.79
C LEU A 92 9.72 -4.07 4.26
N THR A 93 8.84 -4.58 5.12
CA THR A 93 8.99 -4.55 6.58
C THR A 93 9.46 -5.92 7.10
N ALA A 94 9.52 -6.07 8.42
CA ALA A 94 9.86 -7.35 9.04
C ALA A 94 8.85 -8.46 8.72
N TYR A 95 7.57 -8.11 8.48
CA TYR A 95 6.49 -9.09 8.31
C TYR A 95 5.61 -8.84 7.08
N GLN A 96 5.72 -7.68 6.44
CA GLN A 96 4.85 -7.30 5.33
C GLN A 96 5.62 -6.78 4.13
N LEU A 97 5.03 -6.99 2.95
CA LEU A 97 5.43 -6.37 1.71
C LEU A 97 4.25 -5.55 1.19
N LEU A 98 4.46 -4.24 1.06
CA LEU A 98 3.51 -3.32 0.46
C LEU A 98 3.98 -2.98 -0.96
N VAL A 99 3.09 -3.11 -1.94
CA VAL A 99 3.34 -2.75 -3.33
C VAL A 99 2.41 -1.61 -3.70
N GLU A 100 2.95 -0.49 -4.16
CA GLU A 100 2.22 0.72 -4.55
C GLU A 100 2.56 1.03 -6.01
N CYS A 101 1.55 1.30 -6.84
CA CYS A 101 1.67 1.56 -8.28
C CYS A 101 0.75 2.70 -8.72
N ASP A 102 1.12 3.39 -9.79
CA ASP A 102 0.30 4.42 -10.44
C ASP A 102 -0.83 3.85 -11.32
N SER A 103 -0.82 2.54 -11.60
CA SER A 103 -1.85 1.88 -12.41
C SER A 103 -2.13 0.43 -11.99
N PRO A 104 -3.37 -0.07 -12.21
CA PRO A 104 -3.74 -1.45 -11.92
C PRO A 104 -2.95 -2.45 -12.76
N GLN A 105 -2.67 -2.13 -14.02
CA GLN A 105 -1.94 -3.02 -14.93
C GLN A 105 -0.49 -3.24 -14.45
N ARG A 106 0.14 -2.20 -13.91
CA ARG A 106 1.48 -2.30 -13.34
C ARG A 106 1.47 -3.10 -12.04
N LEU A 107 0.45 -2.89 -11.20
CA LEU A 107 0.26 -3.69 -10.01
C LEU A 107 0.15 -5.17 -10.39
N ASP A 108 -0.75 -5.54 -11.31
CA ASP A 108 -0.91 -6.93 -11.76
C ASP A 108 0.36 -7.54 -12.36
N HIS A 109 1.13 -6.76 -13.11
CA HIS A 109 2.43 -7.22 -13.62
C HIS A 109 3.41 -7.54 -12.48
N LEU A 110 3.52 -6.64 -11.50
CA LEU A 110 4.36 -6.87 -10.32
C LEU A 110 3.86 -8.04 -9.48
N LYS A 111 2.54 -8.21 -9.31
CA LYS A 111 1.96 -9.35 -8.60
C LYS A 111 2.36 -10.67 -9.25
N HIS A 112 2.24 -10.79 -10.57
CA HIS A 112 2.66 -11.99 -11.29
C HIS A 112 4.16 -12.24 -11.16
N ARG A 113 4.98 -11.19 -11.23
CA ARG A 113 6.43 -11.32 -11.06
C ARG A 113 6.81 -11.75 -9.64
N LEU A 114 6.22 -11.13 -8.62
CA LEU A 114 6.42 -11.52 -7.23
C LEU A 114 5.99 -12.97 -6.99
N ALA A 115 4.87 -13.40 -7.57
CA ALA A 115 4.42 -14.78 -7.49
C ALA A 115 5.38 -15.76 -8.20
N ALA A 116 6.00 -15.36 -9.31
CA ALA A 116 6.98 -16.19 -10.02
C ALA A 116 8.30 -16.36 -9.24
N GLU A 117 8.80 -15.28 -8.63
CA GLU A 117 10.11 -15.28 -7.95
C GLU A 117 10.02 -15.73 -6.48
N LEU A 118 8.97 -15.33 -5.77
CA LEU A 118 8.83 -15.54 -4.32
C LEU A 118 7.80 -16.64 -3.98
N GLY A 119 7.00 -17.06 -4.95
CA GLY A 119 6.09 -18.20 -4.83
C GLY A 119 5.17 -18.13 -3.60
N PHE A 120 5.05 -19.27 -2.92
CA PHE A 120 4.18 -19.45 -1.75
C PHE A 120 4.70 -18.77 -0.47
N SER A 121 5.88 -18.15 -0.50
CA SER A 121 6.39 -17.41 0.66
C SER A 121 5.62 -16.10 0.89
N LEU A 122 4.92 -15.59 -0.13
CA LEU A 122 4.02 -14.45 -0.05
C LEU A 122 2.59 -14.87 0.24
N HIS A 123 1.99 -14.27 1.27
CA HIS A 123 0.59 -14.46 1.61
C HIS A 123 -0.18 -13.20 1.25
N PHE A 124 -0.97 -13.26 0.18
CA PHE A 124 -1.80 -12.13 -0.24
C PHE A 124 -2.86 -11.80 0.82
N ARG A 125 -2.95 -10.52 1.20
CA ARG A 125 -3.94 -10.03 2.18
C ARG A 125 -5.03 -9.19 1.55
N GLY A 126 -4.69 -8.40 0.55
CA GLY A 126 -5.68 -7.63 -0.17
C GLY A 126 -5.05 -6.60 -1.09
N GLU A 127 -5.89 -6.00 -1.91
CA GLU A 127 -5.52 -4.92 -2.81
C GLU A 127 -6.63 -3.89 -2.94
N THR A 128 -6.24 -2.70 -3.38
CA THR A 128 -7.14 -1.68 -3.92
C THR A 128 -6.56 -1.19 -5.25
N VAL A 129 -7.43 -1.09 -6.25
CA VAL A 129 -7.13 -0.49 -7.56
C VAL A 129 -8.09 0.66 -7.86
N VAL A 130 -8.84 1.09 -6.84
CA VAL A 130 -9.85 2.13 -6.96
C VAL A 130 -9.18 3.46 -6.56
N PRO A 131 -9.03 4.42 -7.50
CA PRO A 131 -8.49 5.72 -7.17
C PRO A 131 -9.49 6.54 -6.32
N PRO A 132 -9.05 7.64 -5.68
CA PRO A 132 -9.94 8.52 -4.93
C PRO A 132 -11.11 9.02 -5.81
N VAL A 133 -12.33 8.96 -5.26
CA VAL A 133 -13.54 9.36 -5.99
C VAL A 133 -13.52 10.86 -6.21
N ARG A 134 -13.48 11.28 -7.49
CA ARG A 134 -13.57 12.69 -7.89
C ARG A 134 -14.76 12.92 -8.81
N GLN A 135 -15.45 14.03 -8.57
CA GLN A 135 -16.39 14.57 -9.53
C GLN A 135 -15.61 15.42 -10.53
N LEU A 136 -15.48 14.93 -11.77
CA LEU A 136 -14.96 15.74 -12.87
C LEU A 136 -15.97 16.85 -13.19
N SER A 137 -15.50 18.08 -13.33
CA SER A 137 -16.39 19.17 -13.73
C SER A 137 -16.78 19.00 -15.20
N VAL A 138 -17.88 19.62 -15.63
CA VAL A 138 -18.27 19.62 -17.04
C VAL A 138 -17.15 20.24 -17.89
N ALA A 139 -16.42 21.23 -17.38
CA ALA A 139 -15.29 21.84 -18.08
C ALA A 139 -14.13 20.86 -18.29
N ASP A 140 -13.80 20.03 -17.29
CA ASP A 140 -12.76 18.99 -17.40
C ASP A 140 -13.14 17.93 -18.43
N LEU A 141 -14.44 17.59 -18.49
CA LEU A 141 -14.98 16.64 -19.46
C LEU A 141 -15.10 17.20 -20.89
N MET A 142 -15.15 18.52 -21.04
CA MET A 142 -15.20 19.20 -22.34
C MET A 142 -13.81 19.64 -22.84
N SER A 143 -12.74 19.34 -22.10
CA SER A 143 -11.36 19.63 -22.47
C SER A 143 -10.85 18.61 -23.50
N ASP A 144 -10.10 19.06 -24.50
CA ASP A 144 -9.35 18.19 -25.43
C ASP A 144 -8.09 17.57 -24.79
N THR A 145 -7.82 17.90 -23.52
CA THR A 145 -6.65 17.41 -22.77
C THR A 145 -7.11 16.51 -21.63
N LEU A 146 -6.47 15.35 -21.46
CA LEU A 146 -6.75 14.43 -20.36
C LEU A 146 -6.69 15.16 -19.01
N PRO A 147 -7.69 15.01 -18.14
CA PRO A 147 -7.72 15.71 -16.86
C PRO A 147 -6.60 15.17 -15.96
N ARG A 148 -5.75 16.08 -15.49
CA ARG A 148 -4.75 15.80 -14.46
C ARG A 148 -5.36 16.10 -13.10
N LEU A 149 -5.54 15.07 -12.29
CA LEU A 149 -6.17 15.21 -10.97
C LEU A 149 -5.11 15.13 -9.88
N VAL A 150 -4.83 16.27 -9.26
CA VAL A 150 -3.98 16.34 -8.07
C VAL A 150 -4.75 15.81 -6.87
N VAL A 151 -4.27 14.74 -6.27
CA VAL A 151 -4.85 14.10 -5.08
C VAL A 151 -4.48 14.89 -3.84
N THR A 152 -5.47 15.24 -3.02
CA THR A 152 -5.22 15.96 -1.76
C THR A 152 -4.75 15.01 -0.65
N PRO A 153 -4.08 15.53 0.39
CA PRO A 153 -3.70 14.74 1.56
C PRO A 153 -4.89 14.04 2.25
N GLU A 154 -6.07 14.68 2.25
CA GLU A 154 -7.30 14.10 2.80
C GLU A 154 -7.83 12.95 1.96
N GLU A 155 -7.78 13.07 0.62
CA GLU A 155 -8.15 12.03 -0.33
C GLU A 155 -7.21 10.82 -0.20
N ASP A 156 -5.90 11.05 -0.09
CA ASP A 156 -4.91 9.99 0.15
C ASP A 156 -5.14 9.30 1.49
N ARG A 157 -5.39 10.07 2.57
CA ARG A 157 -5.71 9.49 3.89
C ARG A 157 -6.96 8.62 3.83
N ALA A 158 -8.01 9.08 3.16
CA ALA A 158 -9.26 8.34 3.05
C ALA A 158 -9.09 7.04 2.26
N LEU A 159 -8.31 7.06 1.17
CA LEU A 159 -7.98 5.87 0.40
C LEU A 159 -7.22 4.84 1.25
N LEU A 160 -6.19 5.30 1.97
CA LEU A 160 -5.37 4.42 2.82
C LEU A 160 -6.18 3.88 4.01
N ASP A 161 -6.93 4.72 4.72
CA ASP A 161 -7.78 4.28 5.85
C ASP A 161 -8.83 3.26 5.40
N HIS A 162 -9.45 3.45 4.24
CA HIS A 162 -10.40 2.49 3.68
C HIS A 162 -9.73 1.15 3.33
N PHE A 163 -8.60 1.20 2.62
CA PHE A 163 -7.86 0.01 2.23
C PHE A 163 -7.34 -0.78 3.44
N LEU A 164 -6.61 -0.10 4.34
CA LEU A 164 -6.07 -0.71 5.56
C LEU A 164 -7.18 -1.17 6.48
N GLY A 165 -8.29 -0.42 6.59
CA GLY A 165 -9.47 -0.82 7.33
C GLY A 165 -10.05 -2.13 6.82
N LYS A 166 -10.17 -2.31 5.50
CA LYS A 166 -10.62 -3.58 4.92
C LYS A 166 -9.65 -4.73 5.28
N VAL A 167 -8.37 -4.55 5.00
CA VAL A 167 -7.37 -5.62 5.15
C VAL A 167 -7.14 -5.99 6.61
N TYR A 168 -7.01 -5.00 7.50
CA TYR A 168 -6.71 -5.22 8.91
C TYR A 168 -7.93 -5.63 9.74
N LEU A 169 -9.16 -5.33 9.32
CA LEU A 169 -10.33 -5.87 10.03
C LEU A 169 -10.52 -7.38 9.80
N GLU A 170 -10.04 -7.91 8.68
CA GLU A 170 -10.04 -9.35 8.42
C GLU A 170 -8.85 -10.06 9.08
N TRP A 171 -7.73 -9.35 9.27
CA TRP A 171 -6.48 -9.90 9.81
C TRP A 171 -6.60 -10.71 11.12
N PRO A 172 -7.38 -10.28 12.15
CA PRO A 172 -7.53 -11.04 13.40
C PRO A 172 -8.02 -12.48 13.24
N ASP A 173 -8.75 -12.74 12.16
CA ASP A 173 -9.42 -14.00 11.87
C ASP A 173 -8.74 -14.79 10.76
N GLN A 174 -7.63 -14.29 10.22
CA GLN A 174 -6.81 -15.00 9.23
C GLN A 174 -5.55 -15.62 9.88
N PRO A 175 -5.15 -16.84 9.48
CA PRO A 175 -3.85 -17.41 9.86
C PRO A 175 -2.69 -16.49 9.53
N HIS A 176 -1.73 -16.36 10.44
CA HIS A 176 -0.53 -15.54 10.24
C HIS A 176 0.74 -16.38 10.36
N VAL A 177 1.64 -16.23 9.38
CA VAL A 177 2.90 -16.99 9.31
C VAL A 177 3.79 -16.79 10.54
N ALA A 178 3.92 -15.53 11.01
CA ALA A 178 4.68 -15.22 12.23
C ALA A 178 4.04 -15.72 13.53
N LEU A 179 2.79 -16.20 13.48
CA LEU A 179 2.07 -16.79 14.61
C LEU A 179 1.96 -18.32 14.47
N SER A 180 2.87 -18.94 13.71
CA SER A 180 2.86 -20.39 13.45
C SER A 180 1.55 -20.90 12.85
N GLY A 181 0.91 -20.08 12.01
CA GLY A 181 -0.37 -20.40 11.38
C GLY A 181 -1.61 -20.22 12.27
N GLN A 182 -1.45 -19.76 13.52
CA GLN A 182 -2.58 -19.36 14.35
C GLN A 182 -3.17 -18.03 13.86
N THR A 183 -4.46 -17.81 14.12
CA THR A 183 -5.04 -16.48 13.93
C THR A 183 -4.61 -15.56 15.08
N PRO A 184 -4.40 -14.25 14.83
CA PRO A 184 -4.04 -13.29 15.87
C PRO A 184 -5.01 -13.28 17.06
N ARG A 185 -6.32 -13.44 16.80
CA ARG A 185 -7.34 -13.54 17.87
C ARG A 185 -7.08 -14.72 18.80
N HIS A 186 -6.75 -15.89 18.25
CA HIS A 186 -6.44 -17.08 19.06
C HIS A 186 -5.09 -16.95 19.77
N ALA A 187 -4.07 -16.46 19.06
CA ALA A 187 -2.73 -16.28 19.61
C ALA A 187 -2.73 -15.29 20.80
N ALA A 188 -3.56 -14.24 20.75
CA ALA A 188 -3.64 -13.23 21.81
C ALA A 188 -4.19 -13.74 23.16
N VAL A 189 -4.81 -14.92 23.19
CA VAL A 189 -5.31 -15.57 24.41
C VAL A 189 -4.15 -16.14 25.25
N ALA A 190 -3.12 -16.67 24.60
CA ALA A 190 -1.97 -17.25 25.29
C ALA A 190 -1.00 -16.14 25.74
N PRO A 191 -0.64 -16.02 27.03
CA PRO A 191 0.24 -14.94 27.52
C PRO A 191 1.58 -14.85 26.77
N ALA A 192 2.15 -15.99 26.38
CA ALA A 192 3.41 -16.06 25.62
C ALA A 192 3.29 -15.49 24.20
N MET A 193 2.12 -15.62 23.56
CA MET A 193 1.89 -15.18 22.17
C MET A 193 1.22 -13.80 22.11
N ARG A 194 0.57 -13.36 23.19
CA ARG A 194 -0.04 -12.03 23.33
C ARG A 194 0.97 -10.91 23.08
N GLY A 195 2.18 -11.04 23.61
CA GLY A 195 3.29 -10.10 23.33
C GLY A 195 3.63 -10.05 21.84
N LYS A 196 3.70 -11.21 21.19
CA LYS A 196 4.00 -11.32 19.76
C LYS A 196 2.94 -10.66 18.88
N VAL A 197 1.65 -10.85 19.20
CA VAL A 197 0.55 -10.16 18.49
C VAL A 197 0.67 -8.65 18.66
N GLY A 198 1.01 -8.17 19.86
CA GLY A 198 1.27 -6.75 20.11
C GLY A 198 2.44 -6.20 19.28
N GLU A 199 3.55 -6.94 19.20
CA GLU A 199 4.71 -6.59 18.37
C GLU A 199 4.37 -6.49 16.88
N LEU A 200 3.52 -7.40 16.37
CA LEU A 200 3.09 -7.36 14.97
C LEU A 200 2.30 -6.08 14.68
N ILE A 201 1.35 -5.72 15.54
CA ILE A 201 0.57 -4.49 15.37
C ILE A 201 1.47 -3.26 15.48
N ASP A 202 2.43 -3.27 16.40
CA ASP A 202 3.40 -2.18 16.55
C ASP A 202 4.31 -2.02 15.32
N ASP A 203 4.67 -3.13 14.67
CA ASP A 203 5.43 -3.11 13.41
C ASP A 203 4.59 -2.54 12.27
N MET A 204 3.31 -2.93 12.16
CA MET A 204 2.38 -2.39 11.18
C MET A 204 2.16 -0.88 11.37
N GLU A 205 1.96 -0.44 12.61
CA GLU A 205 1.77 0.98 12.95
C GLU A 205 3.01 1.82 12.65
N ARG A 206 4.20 1.26 12.91
CA ARG A 206 5.49 1.93 12.65
C ARG A 206 5.74 2.11 11.16
N HIS A 207 5.31 1.16 10.34
CA HIS A 207 5.51 1.15 8.89
C HIS A 207 4.24 1.53 8.11
N ASP A 208 3.27 2.17 8.76
CA ASP A 208 2.04 2.64 8.14
C ASP A 208 2.36 3.54 6.93
N PRO A 209 1.80 3.28 5.73
CA PRO A 209 2.10 4.05 4.52
C PRO A 209 1.72 5.53 4.65
N GLY A 210 0.75 5.87 5.52
CA GLY A 210 0.41 7.25 5.85
C GLY A 210 1.55 8.00 6.53
N ARG A 211 2.43 7.34 7.30
CA ARG A 211 3.59 8.04 7.91
C ARG A 211 4.52 8.60 6.86
N GLN A 212 4.74 7.87 5.76
CA GLN A 212 5.59 8.34 4.66
C GLN A 212 4.89 9.38 3.78
N ARG A 213 3.60 9.17 3.49
CA ARG A 213 2.84 10.02 2.57
C ARG A 213 2.31 11.30 3.22
N LEU A 214 1.96 11.24 4.50
CA LEU A 214 1.17 12.25 5.22
C LEU A 214 1.81 12.69 6.55
N GLY A 215 2.92 12.07 6.97
CA GLY A 215 3.57 12.34 8.26
C GLY A 215 2.86 11.80 9.50
N LYS A 216 1.74 11.08 9.32
CA LYS A 216 0.92 10.49 10.40
C LYS A 216 0.29 9.18 9.95
N THR A 217 -0.12 8.32 10.87
CA THR A 217 -0.79 7.07 10.50
C THR A 217 -2.08 7.33 9.72
N ALA A 218 -2.30 6.55 8.68
CA ALA A 218 -3.54 6.56 7.92
C ALA A 218 -4.66 5.84 8.69
N PHE A 219 -4.31 4.73 9.33
CA PHE A 219 -5.22 3.86 10.08
C PHE A 219 -5.05 4.01 11.60
N ASP A 220 -6.13 3.77 12.35
CA ASP A 220 -6.12 3.72 13.82
C ASP A 220 -5.88 2.28 14.31
N TYR A 221 -4.65 2.00 14.71
CA TYR A 221 -4.20 0.67 15.17
C TYR A 221 -4.77 0.27 16.53
N ASN A 222 -5.32 1.20 17.32
CA ASN A 222 -6.05 0.83 18.54
C ASN A 222 -7.35 0.07 18.21
N ARG A 223 -7.98 0.33 17.05
CA ARG A 223 -9.10 -0.49 16.55
C ARG A 223 -8.66 -1.95 16.36
N LEU A 224 -7.49 -2.17 15.76
CA LEU A 224 -6.95 -3.50 15.54
C LEU A 224 -6.62 -4.20 16.87
N ARG A 225 -6.01 -3.48 17.82
CA ARG A 225 -5.74 -3.97 19.19
C ARG A 225 -7.01 -4.43 19.89
N ALA A 226 -8.07 -3.62 19.82
CA ALA A 226 -9.37 -3.98 20.40
C ALA A 226 -9.94 -5.27 19.78
N HIS A 227 -9.82 -5.45 18.46
CA HIS A 227 -10.30 -6.67 17.79
C HIS A 227 -9.57 -7.95 18.23
N VAL A 228 -8.32 -7.88 18.65
CA VAL A 228 -7.58 -9.03 19.20
C VAL A 228 -7.59 -9.09 20.74
N GLY A 229 -8.33 -8.19 21.40
CA GLY A 229 -8.44 -8.14 22.86
C GLY A 229 -7.16 -7.67 23.56
N LEU A 230 -6.34 -6.85 22.89
CA LEU A 230 -5.18 -6.16 23.47
C LEU A 230 -5.58 -4.80 24.05
N GLU A 231 -4.79 -4.31 25.01
CA GLU A 231 -4.95 -2.98 25.56
C GLU A 231 -4.56 -1.92 24.52
N GLU A 232 -5.26 -0.78 24.59
CA GLU A 232 -4.95 0.42 23.82
C GLU A 232 -3.60 0.98 24.24
N LYS A 233 -2.88 1.55 23.26
CA LYS A 233 -1.67 2.31 23.53
C LYS A 233 -1.98 3.81 23.51
N PRO A 234 -1.42 4.59 24.45
CA PRO A 234 -1.42 6.05 24.34
C PRO A 234 -0.63 6.45 23.09
N GLY A 235 -1.25 7.29 22.25
CA GLY A 235 -0.66 7.82 21.02
C GLY A 235 0.28 9.00 21.23
#